data_AF-A0A164LBY3-F1
#
_entry.id   AF-A0A164LBY3-F1
#
_cell.length_a   1.000
_cell.length_b   1.000
_cell.length_c   1.000
_cell.angle_alpha   90.00
_cell.angle_beta   90.00
_cell.angle_gamma   90.00
#
_symmetry.space_group_name_H-M   'P 1'
#
loop_
_entity.id
_entity.type
_entity.pdbx_description
1 polymer ?
#
loop_
_entity_poly.entity_id
_entity_poly.type
_entity_poly.pdbx_seq_one_letter_code
_entity_poly.pdbx_strand_id
1 'polypeptide(L)' 'MPVVGDVYRDKREDNFRTLRVVKDLGDGRFECLVIEQTYRGITKYPNRTTTPSVKHLTTMFVLISEGKEATV' A
#
# COMPACT_ATOMS: atom_id res chain seq x y z
N MET A 1 -0.55 -12.81 -4.63
CA MET A 1 -1.55 -11.78 -5.03
C MET A 1 -1.78 -10.91 -3.80
N PRO A 2 -1.99 -9.58 -3.95
CA PRO A 2 -2.34 -8.71 -2.84
C PRO A 2 -3.61 -9.19 -2.15
N VAL A 3 -3.62 -9.14 -0.83
CA VAL A 3 -4.76 -9.50 0.02
C VAL A 3 -5.15 -8.28 0.85
N VAL A 4 -6.44 -8.17 1.21
CA VAL A 4 -6.89 -7.15 2.15
C VAL A 4 -6.11 -7.27 3.46
N GLY A 5 -5.62 -6.13 3.96
CA GLY A 5 -4.73 -6.06 5.13
C GLY A 5 -3.25 -5.97 4.76
N ASP A 6 -2.85 -6.38 3.57
CA ASP A 6 -1.45 -6.28 3.14
C ASP A 6 -0.96 -4.83 3.16
N VAL A 7 0.27 -4.66 3.64
CA VAL A 7 0.92 -3.36 3.69
C VAL A 7 2.05 -3.33 2.66
N TYR A 8 1.99 -2.35 1.77
CA TYR A 8 2.93 -2.15 0.69
C TYR A 8 3.69 -0.84 0.88
N ARG A 9 4.98 -0.85 0.53
CA ARG A 9 5.81 0.35 0.50
C ARG A 9 6.37 0.60 -0.89
N ASP A 10 6.13 1.78 -1.41
CA ASP A 10 6.79 2.31 -2.62
C ASP A 10 7.87 3.30 -2.20
N LYS A 11 9.03 3.18 -2.83
CA LYS A 11 10.12 4.14 -2.75
C LYS A 11 10.39 4.66 -4.15
N ARG A 12 10.17 5.95 -4.37
CA ARG A 12 10.54 6.66 -5.60
C ARG A 12 11.43 7.82 -5.23
N GLU A 13 12.73 7.68 -5.48
CA GLU A 13 13.73 8.70 -5.15
C GLU A 13 13.62 9.10 -3.65
N ASP A 14 13.31 10.37 -3.37
CA ASP A 14 13.13 10.95 -2.04
C ASP A 14 11.68 10.85 -1.50
N ASN A 15 10.81 10.15 -2.21
CA ASN A 15 9.43 9.89 -1.82
C ASN A 15 9.26 8.45 -1.34
N PHE A 16 8.71 8.29 -0.15
CA PHE A 16 8.27 7.00 0.38
C PHE A 16 6.77 7.06 0.60
N ARG A 17 6.06 6.01 0.18
CA ARG A 17 4.63 5.86 0.43
C ARG A 17 4.35 4.48 1.01
N THR A 18 3.59 4.47 2.09
CA THR A 18 3.06 3.26 2.70
C THR A 18 1.57 3.18 2.43
N LEU A 19 1.16 2.09 1.81
CA LEU A 19 -0.21 1.75 1.44
C LEU A 19 -0.67 0.55 2.25
N ARG A 20 -1.94 0.52 2.63
CA ARG A 20 -2.61 -0.69 3.12
C ARG A 20 -3.72 -1.06 2.17
N VAL A 21 -3.79 -2.31 1.73
CA VAL A 21 -4.92 -2.82 0.94
C VAL A 21 -6.14 -2.87 1.86
N VAL A 22 -7.22 -2.18 1.49
CA VAL A 22 -8.46 -2.13 2.28
C VAL A 22 -9.60 -2.88 1.59
N LYS A 23 -9.53 -3.05 0.26
CA LYS A 23 -10.58 -3.74 -0.49
C LYS A 23 -10.06 -4.30 -1.81
N ASP A 24 -10.48 -5.51 -2.17
CA ASP A 24 -10.38 -6.01 -3.54
C ASP A 24 -11.59 -5.51 -4.35
N LEU A 25 -11.34 -4.87 -5.49
CA LEU A 25 -12.38 -4.34 -6.37
C LEU A 25 -12.68 -5.27 -7.55
N GLY A 26 -11.96 -6.38 -7.68
CA GLY A 26 -12.00 -7.23 -8.86
C GLY A 26 -11.18 -6.67 -10.02
N ASP A 27 -11.11 -7.45 -11.10
CA ASP A 27 -10.38 -7.12 -12.33
C ASP A 27 -8.90 -6.77 -12.11
N GLY A 28 -8.29 -7.31 -11.04
CA GLY A 28 -6.92 -7.04 -10.67
C GLY A 28 -6.68 -5.62 -10.16
N ARG A 29 -7.70 -4.94 -9.62
CA ARG A 29 -7.60 -3.62 -8.97
C ARG A 29 -7.92 -3.72 -7.49
N PHE A 30 -7.16 -2.99 -6.68
CA PHE A 30 -7.31 -2.96 -5.24
C PHE A 30 -7.50 -1.52 -4.76
N GLU A 31 -8.40 -1.31 -3.82
CA GLU A 31 -8.44 -0.07 -3.06
C GLU A 31 -7.40 -0.12 -1.95
N CYS A 32 -6.52 0.87 -1.93
CA CYS A 32 -5.43 0.98 -0.97
C CYS A 32 -5.53 2.33 -0.25
N LEU A 33 -5.38 2.31 1.07
CA LEU A 33 -5.29 3.49 1.91
C LEU A 33 -3.83 3.94 2.03
N VAL A 34 -3.54 5.19 1.67
CA VAL A 34 -2.24 5.81 1.93
C VAL A 34 -2.17 6.19 3.40
N ILE A 35 -1.53 5.34 4.21
CA ILE A 35 -1.40 5.56 5.65
C ILE A 35 -0.22 6.47 5.97
N GLU A 36 0.86 6.43 5.19
CA GLU A 36 2.04 7.27 5.41
C GLU A 36 2.62 7.73 4.07
N GLN A 37 3.05 8.98 4.00
CA GLN A 37 3.79 9.52 2.88
C GLN A 37 4.91 10.44 3.39
N THR A 38 6.15 10.11 3.04
CA THR A 38 7.32 10.94 3.33
C THR A 38 7.86 11.52 2.03
N TYR A 39 8.05 12.84 1.99
CA TYR A 39 8.64 13.53 0.84
C TYR A 39 9.69 14.52 1.32
N ARG A 40 10.93 14.40 0.81
CA ARG A 40 12.06 15.27 1.19
C ARG A 40 12.22 15.42 2.70
N GLY A 41 12.12 14.28 3.42
CA GLY A 41 12.24 14.22 4.88
C GLY A 41 10.99 14.67 5.66
N ILE A 42 9.92 15.12 4.99
CA ILE A 42 8.67 15.54 5.64
C ILE A 42 7.66 14.40 5.56
N THR A 43 7.27 13.84 6.71
CA THR A 43 6.27 12.78 6.82
C THR A 43 4.87 13.35 7.06
N LYS A 44 3.89 12.82 6.33
CA LYS A 44 2.45 13.14 6.45
C LYS A 44 1.62 11.86 6.47
N TYR A 45 0.44 11.94 7.05
CA TYR A 45 -0.54 10.85 7.16
C TYR A 45 -1.83 11.26 6.44
N PRO A 46 -1.84 11.22 5.09
CA PRO A 46 -2.91 11.83 4.31
C PRO A 46 -4.25 11.10 4.43
N ASN A 47 -4.26 9.84 4.87
CA ASN A 47 -5.47 9.02 5.06
C ASN A 47 -6.42 9.04 3.83
N ARG A 48 -5.83 8.99 2.63
CA ARG A 48 -6.56 9.03 1.36
C ARG A 48 -6.51 7.68 0.67
N THR A 49 -7.55 7.32 -0.06
CA THR A 49 -7.59 6.10 -0.86
C THR A 49 -6.96 6.31 -2.24
N THR A 50 -6.47 5.21 -2.81
CA THR A 50 -5.97 5.13 -4.18
C THR A 50 -6.26 3.74 -4.73
N THR A 51 -6.29 3.60 -6.06
CA THR A 51 -6.77 2.38 -6.73
C THR A 51 -5.70 1.79 -7.67
N PRO A 52 -4.58 1.27 -7.13
CA PRO A 52 -3.56 0.66 -7.96
C PRO A 52 -4.03 -0.66 -8.57
N SER A 53 -3.44 -1.01 -9.71
CA SER A 53 -3.54 -2.36 -10.26
C SER A 53 -2.60 -3.32 -9.53
N VAL A 54 -2.93 -4.61 -9.60
CA VAL A 54 -2.10 -5.70 -9.08
C VAL A 54 -0.68 -5.64 -9.63
N LYS A 55 -0.53 -5.36 -10.93
CA LYS A 55 0.77 -5.22 -11.57
C LYS A 55 1.58 -4.09 -10.95
N HIS A 56 0.95 -2.95 -10.67
CA HIS A 56 1.63 -1.86 -9.98
C HIS A 56 2.10 -2.29 -8.59
N LEU A 57 1.20 -2.87 -7.78
CA LEU A 57 1.52 -3.35 -6.43
C LEU A 57 2.66 -4.37 -6.42
N THR A 58 2.67 -5.33 -7.34
CA THR A 58 3.67 -6.40 -7.36
C THR A 58 5.01 -6.01 -7.99
N THR A 59 5.04 -4.97 -8.84
CA THR A 59 6.26 -4.57 -9.56
C THR A 59 6.96 -3.38 -8.93
N MET A 60 6.21 -2.43 -8.36
CA MET A 60 6.77 -1.17 -7.85
C MET A 60 6.77 -1.08 -6.33
N PHE A 61 5.98 -1.90 -5.65
CA PHE A 61 5.85 -1.85 -4.19
C PHE A 61 6.45 -3.11 -3.57
N VAL A 62 7.04 -2.93 -2.40
CA VAL A 62 7.54 -4.01 -1.56
C VAL A 62 6.49 -4.31 -0.51
N LEU A 63 6.06 -5.57 -0.43
CA LEU A 63 5.22 -6.04 0.67
C LEU A 63 6.06 -6.00 1.96
N ILE A 64 5.60 -5.24 2.96
CA ILE A 64 6.30 -5.04 4.25
C ILE A 64 5.59 -5.71 5.42
N SER A 65 4.36 -6.16 5.22
CA SER A 65 3.67 -7.09 6.12
C SER A 65 2.67 -7.87 5.29
N GLU A 66 2.79 -9.20 5.29
CA GLU A 66 1.61 -10.04 5.10
C GLU A 66 0.71 -9.76 6.29
N GLY A 67 -0.55 -9.42 6.06
CA GLY A 67 -1.52 -9.25 7.13
C GLY A 67 -1.78 -10.57 7.86
N LYS A 68 -0.85 -11.01 8.72
CA LYS A 68 -1.15 -11.97 9.79
C LYS A 68 -1.58 -11.16 11.00
N GLU A 69 -2.85 -10.73 11.01
CA GLU A 69 -3.57 -10.81 12.28
C GLU A 69 -3.66 -12.30 12.61
N ALA A 70 -2.67 -12.80 13.34
CA ALA A 70 -2.79 -14.05 14.04
C ALA A 70 -3.83 -13.81 15.15
N THR A 71 -5.08 -14.14 14.87
CA THR A 71 -6.09 -14.34 15.91
C THR A 71 -5.60 -15.44 16.84
N VAL A 72 -5.31 -15.08 18.09
CA VAL A 72 -5.26 -16.01 19.22
C VAL A 72 -6.38 -15.61 20.17
#